data_AF-A0AAU3VCP0-F1
#
_entry.id   AF-A0AAU3VCP0-F1
#
_cell.length_a   1.000
_cell.length_b   1.000
_cell.length_c   1.000
_cell.angle_alpha   90.00
_cell.angle_beta   90.00
_cell.angle_gamma   90.00
#
_symmetry.space_group_name_H-M   'P 1'
#
loop_
_entity.id
_entity.type
_entity.pdbx_description
1 polymer ?
#
loop_
_entity_poly.entity_id
_entity_poly.type
_entity_poly.pdbx_seq_one_letter_code
_entity_poly.pdbx_strand_id
1 'polypeptide(L)'
;MLRRRTALSATAAAAVLLAAPLLTSCGTPHAGAAAVVDGRQITVETVQAKVAAVRAAQEKTPQAAQLIEASSDLQRNVVHRLVQNEVIEEAAQDVGVSVTRNELQEARGDTEKQAGGKAALEAQLLQTYAMVPADIDESIRTDLLMQKVAAHYGADVQTPEGQTALIKVLRDTSKKLNIDVNPRYGKWNSDKLDLDATKDPWLTEVSRRAAQA
;
A
#
# COMPACT_ATOMS: atom_id res chain seq x y z
N MET A 1 30.03 62.67 -62.20
CA MET A 1 30.08 64.02 -61.61
C MET A 1 29.44 63.97 -60.22
N LEU A 2 30.14 64.53 -59.22
CA LEU A 2 29.72 64.95 -57.87
C LEU A 2 28.83 64.01 -57.02
N ARG A 3 29.32 63.28 -56.02
CA ARG A 3 29.87 63.65 -54.67
C ARG A 3 28.78 64.05 -53.66
N ARG A 4 28.86 63.39 -52.47
CA ARG A 4 28.37 63.74 -51.11
C ARG A 4 27.03 63.12 -50.67
N ARG A 5 26.78 62.74 -49.41
CA ARG A 5 27.54 62.40 -48.17
C ARG A 5 26.43 62.09 -47.13
N THR A 6 26.73 61.21 -46.15
CA THR A 6 26.20 61.18 -44.76
C THR A 6 24.69 60.99 -44.55
N ALA A 7 24.14 60.34 -43.51
CA ALA A 7 24.65 59.66 -42.31
C ALA A 7 23.43 59.00 -41.61
N LEU A 8 23.70 57.94 -40.85
CA LEU A 8 23.06 57.51 -39.59
C LEU A 8 21.52 57.54 -39.46
N SER A 9 20.92 56.41 -39.11
CA SER A 9 20.57 56.12 -37.70
C SER A 9 19.90 54.75 -37.53
N ALA A 10 20.17 54.16 -36.38
CA ALA A 10 19.85 52.81 -35.96
C ALA A 10 18.35 52.53 -35.77
N THR A 11 17.97 51.26 -35.89
CA THR A 11 16.92 50.68 -35.03
C THR A 11 17.25 49.21 -34.80
N ALA A 12 17.53 48.89 -33.54
CA ALA A 12 17.91 47.57 -33.07
C ALA A 12 16.72 46.60 -33.16
N ALA A 13 16.89 45.48 -33.85
CA ALA A 13 15.96 44.36 -33.79
C ALA A 13 16.34 43.48 -32.59
N ALA A 14 15.43 43.40 -31.63
CA ALA A 14 15.57 42.63 -30.39
C ALA A 14 15.70 41.12 -30.68
N ALA A 15 16.74 40.50 -30.11
CA ALA A 15 16.85 39.06 -30.01
C ALA A 15 15.86 38.56 -28.93
N VAL A 16 14.76 37.96 -29.36
CA VAL A 16 13.85 37.24 -28.46
C VAL A 16 14.49 35.90 -28.13
N LEU A 17 15.12 35.83 -26.96
CA LEU A 17 15.49 34.57 -26.32
C LEU A 17 14.21 33.83 -25.95
N LEU A 18 13.92 32.75 -26.69
CA LEU A 18 12.93 31.75 -26.32
C LEU A 18 13.43 31.00 -25.07
N ALA A 19 13.18 31.56 -23.89
CA ALA A 19 13.24 30.81 -22.65
C ALA A 19 12.00 29.90 -22.62
N ALA A 20 12.15 28.67 -23.11
CA ALA A 20 11.16 27.62 -22.85
C ALA A 20 11.15 27.35 -21.34
N PRO A 21 10.04 27.59 -20.61
CA PRO A 21 9.93 27.05 -19.27
C PRO A 21 9.83 25.54 -19.43
N LEU A 22 10.92 24.83 -19.11
CA LEU A 22 10.83 23.43 -18.77
C LEU A 22 10.00 23.38 -17.48
N LEU A 23 8.69 23.23 -17.65
CA LEU A 23 7.79 22.77 -16.60
C LEU A 23 8.21 21.33 -16.29
N THR A 24 9.33 21.17 -15.60
CA THR A 24 9.53 20.01 -14.74
C THR A 24 8.45 20.16 -13.68
N SER A 25 7.25 19.62 -13.98
CA SER A 25 6.34 19.20 -12.94
C SER A 25 7.18 18.28 -12.07
N CYS A 26 7.64 18.80 -10.94
CA CYS A 26 8.00 17.98 -9.80
C CYS A 26 6.69 17.29 -9.41
N GLY A 27 6.35 16.24 -10.16
CA GLY A 27 5.21 15.38 -9.89
C GLY A 27 5.37 14.92 -8.46
N THR A 28 4.30 15.02 -7.69
CA THR A 28 4.29 14.40 -6.37
C THR A 28 4.74 12.95 -6.56
N PRO A 29 5.65 12.40 -5.72
CA PRO A 29 6.16 11.04 -5.84
C PRO A 29 5.06 9.95 -5.80
N HIS A 30 3.81 10.37 -5.60
CA HIS A 30 2.61 9.57 -5.47
C HIS A 30 1.53 9.90 -6.51
N ALA A 31 1.86 10.44 -7.69
CA ALA A 31 0.86 10.71 -8.73
C ALA A 31 0.14 9.40 -9.15
N GLY A 32 -1.02 9.14 -8.53
CA GLY A 32 -1.80 7.90 -8.70
C GLY A 32 -1.37 6.72 -7.80
N ALA A 33 -0.27 6.82 -7.04
CA ALA A 33 0.19 5.78 -6.15
C ALA A 33 -0.30 5.97 -4.70
N ALA A 34 -0.78 4.89 -4.11
CA ALA A 34 -1.06 4.78 -2.68
C ALA A 34 0.20 4.40 -1.89
N ALA A 35 1.07 3.59 -2.49
CA ALA A 35 2.41 3.29 -1.99
C ALA A 35 3.33 2.89 -3.15
N VAL A 36 4.63 3.03 -2.94
CA VAL A 36 5.69 2.53 -3.81
C VAL A 36 6.61 1.66 -2.96
N VAL A 37 6.82 0.42 -3.39
CA VAL A 37 7.69 -0.56 -2.70
C VAL A 37 8.81 -0.92 -3.67
N ASP A 38 9.99 -0.34 -3.44
CA ASP A 38 11.18 -0.53 -4.29
C ASP A 38 10.90 -0.36 -5.79
N GLY A 39 10.19 0.73 -6.13
CA GLY A 39 9.80 1.06 -7.51
C GLY A 39 8.51 0.39 -8.00
N ARG A 40 7.99 -0.64 -7.31
CA ARG A 40 6.69 -1.25 -7.61
C ARG A 40 5.56 -0.38 -7.05
N GLN A 41 4.61 0.01 -7.90
CA GLN A 41 3.53 0.92 -7.51
C GLN A 41 2.28 0.15 -7.07
N ILE A 42 1.79 0.47 -5.88
CA ILE A 42 0.43 0.15 -5.43
C ILE A 42 -0.42 1.38 -5.76
N THR A 43 -1.35 1.27 -6.71
CA THR A 43 -2.15 2.42 -7.16
C THR A 43 -3.31 2.74 -6.22
N VAL A 44 -3.72 4.01 -6.20
CA VAL A 44 -4.94 4.45 -5.50
C VAL A 44 -6.18 3.74 -6.07
N GLU A 45 -6.20 3.47 -7.37
CA GLU A 45 -7.27 2.73 -8.03
C GLU A 45 -7.42 1.31 -7.46
N THR A 46 -6.32 0.56 -7.32
CA THR A 46 -6.33 -0.78 -6.70
C THR A 46 -6.88 -0.73 -5.27
N VAL A 47 -6.46 0.26 -4.48
CA VAL A 47 -6.97 0.45 -3.12
C VAL A 47 -8.47 0.73 -3.12
N GLN A 48 -8.94 1.64 -3.99
CA GLN A 48 -10.35 1.99 -4.11
C GLN A 48 -11.21 0.81 -4.57
N ALA A 49 -10.73 0.01 -5.52
CA ALA A 49 -11.42 -1.18 -5.99
C ALA A 49 -11.60 -2.23 -4.88
N LYS A 50 -10.54 -2.51 -4.11
CA LYS A 50 -10.62 -3.43 -2.96
C LYS A 50 -11.58 -2.90 -1.89
N VAL A 51 -11.50 -1.60 -1.56
CA VAL A 51 -12.42 -0.96 -0.60
C VAL A 51 -13.87 -1.05 -1.06
N ALA A 52 -14.15 -0.76 -2.33
CA ALA A 52 -15.49 -0.81 -2.90
C ALA A 52 -16.06 -2.24 -2.88
N ALA A 53 -15.25 -3.25 -3.21
CA ALA A 53 -15.66 -4.65 -3.15
C ALA A 53 -16.06 -5.06 -1.74
N VAL A 54 -15.29 -4.65 -0.72
CA VAL A 54 -15.58 -4.91 0.68
C VAL A 54 -16.86 -4.22 1.13
N ARG A 55 -17.04 -2.93 0.82
CA ARG A 55 -18.27 -2.19 1.15
C ARG A 55 -19.49 -2.82 0.50
N ALA A 56 -19.40 -3.18 -0.77
CA ALA A 56 -20.48 -3.86 -1.49
C ALA A 56 -20.80 -5.25 -0.90
N ALA A 57 -19.82 -5.95 -0.31
CA ALA A 57 -20.06 -7.20 0.39
C ALA A 57 -20.72 -6.96 1.76
N GLN A 58 -20.25 -5.99 2.54
CA GLN A 58 -20.81 -5.62 3.84
C GLN A 58 -22.26 -5.16 3.73
N GLU A 59 -22.59 -4.34 2.72
CA GLU A 59 -23.93 -3.84 2.45
C GLU A 59 -24.97 -4.93 2.17
N LYS A 60 -24.52 -6.12 1.73
CA LYS A 60 -25.39 -7.29 1.50
C LYS A 60 -25.67 -8.08 2.77
N THR A 61 -25.05 -7.73 3.89
CA THR A 61 -25.25 -8.42 5.17
C THR A 61 -26.29 -7.72 6.04
N PRO A 62 -27.01 -8.44 6.91
CA PRO A 62 -27.91 -7.80 7.87
C PRO A 62 -27.19 -6.93 8.92
N GLN A 63 -25.87 -7.06 9.05
CA GLN A 63 -25.02 -6.30 9.99
C GLN A 63 -24.22 -5.18 9.29
N ALA A 64 -24.67 -4.71 8.12
CA ALA A 64 -23.93 -3.74 7.30
C ALA A 64 -23.44 -2.52 8.08
N ALA A 65 -24.31 -1.90 8.89
CA ALA A 65 -23.96 -0.72 9.68
C ALA A 65 -22.81 -1.00 10.66
N GLN A 66 -22.89 -2.11 11.40
CA GLN A 66 -21.87 -2.50 12.38
C GLN A 66 -20.55 -2.85 11.70
N LEU A 67 -20.58 -3.56 10.57
CA LEU A 67 -19.36 -3.93 9.83
C LEU A 67 -18.66 -2.71 9.22
N ILE A 68 -19.42 -1.75 8.68
CA ILE A 68 -18.88 -0.52 8.12
C ILE A 68 -18.25 0.33 9.23
N GLU A 69 -18.91 0.46 10.38
CA GLU A 69 -18.38 1.18 11.55
C GLU A 69 -17.09 0.54 12.08
N ALA A 70 -17.08 -0.80 12.24
CA ALA A 70 -15.92 -1.55 12.71
C ALA A 70 -14.72 -1.51 11.74
N SER A 71 -14.92 -1.08 10.49
CA SER A 71 -13.88 -0.95 9.46
C SER A 71 -13.76 0.48 8.95
N SER A 72 -13.89 1.47 9.85
CA SER A 72 -13.78 2.90 9.52
C SER A 72 -12.44 3.30 8.90
N ASP A 73 -11.36 2.57 9.21
CA ASP A 73 -10.01 2.75 8.68
C ASP A 73 -9.68 1.84 7.48
N LEU A 74 -10.70 1.22 6.84
CA LEU A 74 -10.53 0.21 5.80
C LEU A 74 -9.53 0.60 4.69
N GLN A 75 -9.55 1.85 4.21
CA GLN A 75 -8.63 2.27 3.15
C GLN A 75 -7.16 2.15 3.58
N ARG A 76 -6.85 2.57 4.82
CA ARG A 76 -5.51 2.46 5.41
C ARG A 76 -5.13 0.99 5.59
N ASN A 77 -6.05 0.16 6.08
CA ASN A 77 -5.79 -1.27 6.27
C ASN A 77 -5.56 -2.01 4.95
N VAL A 78 -6.27 -1.64 3.89
CA VAL A 78 -6.00 -2.17 2.54
C VAL A 78 -4.59 -1.80 2.07
N VAL A 79 -4.16 -0.54 2.25
CA VAL A 79 -2.80 -0.11 1.89
C VAL A 79 -1.75 -0.86 2.71
N HIS A 80 -1.94 -0.94 4.03
CA HIS A 80 -1.07 -1.68 4.95
C HIS A 80 -0.90 -3.13 4.49
N ARG A 81 -2.00 -3.84 4.23
CA ARG A 81 -1.99 -5.24 3.77
C ARG A 81 -1.26 -5.39 2.43
N LEU A 82 -1.49 -4.50 1.48
CA LEU A 82 -0.82 -4.56 0.18
C LEU A 82 0.70 -4.34 0.31
N VAL A 83 1.14 -3.38 1.13
CA VAL A 83 2.56 -3.17 1.40
C VAL A 83 3.16 -4.36 2.14
N GLN A 84 2.44 -4.93 3.11
CA GLN A 84 2.90 -6.12 3.83
C GLN A 84 3.04 -7.34 2.92
N ASN A 85 2.10 -7.55 1.98
CA ASN A 85 2.19 -8.60 0.97
C ASN A 85 3.46 -8.45 0.12
N GLU A 86 3.80 -7.23 -0.30
CA GLU A 86 5.05 -6.97 -1.03
C GLU A 86 6.30 -7.29 -0.21
N VAL A 87 6.30 -6.98 1.09
CA VAL A 87 7.41 -7.33 1.99
C VAL A 87 7.56 -8.85 2.13
N ILE A 88 6.46 -9.59 2.25
CA ILE A 88 6.47 -11.04 2.42
C ILE A 88 6.89 -11.73 1.11
N GLU A 89 6.40 -11.25 -0.03
CA GLU A 89 6.81 -11.78 -1.34
C GLU A 89 8.30 -11.51 -1.58
N GLU A 90 8.83 -10.33 -1.23
CA GLU A 90 10.26 -10.06 -1.30
C GLU A 90 11.07 -10.98 -0.37
N ALA A 91 10.62 -11.18 0.88
CA ALA A 91 11.30 -12.08 1.82
C ALA A 91 11.35 -13.52 1.31
N ALA A 92 10.30 -13.97 0.61
CA ALA A 92 10.26 -15.26 -0.04
C ALA A 92 11.20 -15.34 -1.25
N GLN A 93 11.27 -14.28 -2.06
CA GLN A 93 12.20 -14.18 -3.19
C GLN A 93 13.67 -14.21 -2.74
N ASP A 94 14.01 -13.48 -1.67
CA ASP A 94 15.36 -13.43 -1.06
C ASP A 94 15.91 -14.83 -0.74
N VAL A 95 15.03 -15.78 -0.37
CA VAL A 95 15.39 -17.15 0.00
C VAL A 95 14.97 -18.21 -1.03
N GLY A 96 14.45 -17.78 -2.18
CA GLY A 96 14.08 -18.64 -3.30
C GLY A 96 12.90 -19.59 -3.02
N VAL A 97 12.01 -19.24 -2.08
CA VAL A 97 10.80 -20.03 -1.81
C VAL A 97 9.60 -19.48 -2.58
N SER A 98 8.70 -20.38 -2.99
CA SER A 98 7.46 -20.00 -3.68
C SER A 98 6.31 -20.94 -3.28
N VAL A 99 5.09 -20.49 -3.58
CA VAL A 99 3.86 -21.27 -3.41
C VAL A 99 3.38 -21.73 -4.78
N THR A 100 3.22 -23.04 -4.92
CA THR A 100 2.66 -23.67 -6.11
C THR A 100 1.13 -23.59 -6.11
N ARG A 101 0.53 -23.77 -7.29
CA ARG A 101 -0.93 -23.84 -7.41
C ARG A 101 -1.52 -24.98 -6.57
N ASN A 102 -0.85 -26.13 -6.50
CA ASN A 102 -1.35 -27.28 -5.75
C ASN A 102 -1.42 -26.97 -4.25
N GLU A 103 -0.34 -26.43 -3.68
CA GLU A 103 -0.29 -26.04 -2.27
C GLU A 103 -1.37 -25.02 -1.92
N LEU A 104 -1.59 -24.03 -2.78
CA LEU A 104 -2.65 -23.05 -2.58
C LEU A 104 -4.05 -23.69 -2.56
N GLN A 105 -4.34 -24.60 -3.49
CA GLN A 105 -5.66 -25.24 -3.55
C GLN A 105 -5.89 -26.23 -2.40
N GLU A 106 -4.84 -26.93 -1.97
CA GLU A 106 -4.88 -27.80 -0.79
C GLU A 106 -5.16 -26.98 0.48
N ALA A 107 -4.38 -25.91 0.70
CA ALA A 107 -4.57 -25.00 1.82
C ALA A 107 -5.97 -24.37 1.80
N ARG A 108 -6.44 -23.92 0.63
CA ARG A 108 -7.81 -23.39 0.45
C ARG A 108 -8.87 -24.41 0.85
N GLY A 109 -8.73 -25.65 0.39
CA GLY A 109 -9.66 -26.73 0.74
C GLY A 109 -9.66 -27.01 2.24
N ASP A 110 -8.50 -26.97 2.89
CA ASP A 110 -8.38 -27.23 4.32
C ASP A 110 -8.93 -26.07 5.17
N THR A 111 -8.66 -24.82 4.79
CA THR A 111 -9.26 -23.64 5.43
C THR A 111 -10.79 -23.66 5.30
N GLU A 112 -11.32 -24.02 4.12
CA GLU A 112 -12.76 -24.16 3.94
C GLU A 112 -13.36 -25.27 4.82
N LYS A 113 -12.70 -26.44 4.91
CA LYS A 113 -13.15 -27.53 5.81
C LYS A 113 -13.14 -27.08 7.28
N GLN A 114 -12.06 -26.42 7.72
CA GLN A 114 -11.91 -25.95 9.10
C GLN A 114 -12.98 -24.92 9.49
N ALA A 115 -13.35 -24.05 8.55
CA ALA A 115 -14.40 -23.05 8.75
C ALA A 115 -15.84 -23.63 8.68
N GLY A 116 -16.00 -24.91 8.33
CA GLY A 116 -17.32 -25.53 8.13
C GLY A 116 -17.94 -25.30 6.75
N GLY A 117 -17.12 -24.92 5.76
CA GLY A 117 -17.47 -24.74 4.35
C GLY A 117 -17.14 -23.36 3.81
N LYS A 118 -17.16 -23.22 2.48
CA LYS A 118 -16.83 -21.98 1.76
C LYS A 118 -17.63 -20.76 2.23
N ALA A 119 -18.94 -20.88 2.36
CA ALA A 119 -19.79 -19.75 2.76
C ALA A 119 -19.52 -19.29 4.21
N ALA A 120 -19.22 -20.22 5.11
CA ALA A 120 -18.87 -19.92 6.50
C ALA A 120 -17.50 -19.21 6.58
N LEU A 121 -16.52 -19.68 5.80
CA LEU A 121 -15.23 -19.00 5.66
C LEU A 121 -15.39 -17.57 5.15
N GLU A 122 -16.13 -17.38 4.05
CA GLU A 122 -16.34 -16.06 3.45
C GLU A 122 -17.03 -15.09 4.43
N ALA A 123 -18.03 -15.55 5.16
CA ALA A 123 -18.71 -14.74 6.17
C ALA A 123 -17.77 -14.35 7.33
N GLN A 124 -16.99 -15.31 7.84
CA GLN A 124 -16.01 -15.07 8.90
C GLN A 124 -14.95 -14.06 8.46
N LEU A 125 -14.37 -14.23 7.26
CA LEU A 125 -13.33 -13.34 6.76
C LEU A 125 -13.84 -11.93 6.47
N LEU A 126 -15.07 -11.80 5.96
CA LEU A 126 -15.71 -10.49 5.79
C LEU A 126 -15.92 -9.79 7.15
N GLN A 127 -16.34 -10.53 8.17
CA GLN A 127 -16.61 -10.00 9.50
C GLN A 127 -15.33 -9.60 10.24
N THR A 128 -14.30 -10.44 10.21
CA THR A 128 -13.09 -10.26 11.03
C THR A 128 -12.03 -9.41 10.34
N TYR A 129 -11.87 -9.55 9.02
CA TYR A 129 -10.76 -8.95 8.27
C TYR A 129 -11.22 -8.02 7.15
N ALA A 130 -12.53 -7.78 7.03
CA ALA A 130 -13.11 -7.01 5.93
C ALA A 130 -12.57 -7.51 4.57
N MET A 131 -12.52 -8.84 4.40
CA MET A 131 -11.95 -9.50 3.24
C MET A 131 -13.05 -10.14 2.39
N VAL A 132 -12.96 -9.95 1.07
CA VAL A 132 -13.91 -10.51 0.11
C VAL A 132 -13.40 -11.81 -0.50
N PRO A 133 -14.28 -12.65 -1.09
CA PRO A 133 -13.89 -13.94 -1.67
C PRO A 133 -12.74 -13.86 -2.70
N ALA A 134 -12.67 -12.77 -3.46
CA ALA A 134 -11.63 -12.54 -4.47
C ALA A 134 -10.22 -12.33 -3.87
N ASP A 135 -10.12 -11.94 -2.59
CA ASP A 135 -8.86 -11.71 -1.89
C ASP A 135 -8.37 -12.95 -1.11
N ILE A 136 -9.19 -13.99 -0.97
CA ILE A 136 -8.90 -15.14 -0.09
C ILE A 136 -7.65 -15.92 -0.57
N ASP A 137 -7.57 -16.20 -1.87
CA ASP A 137 -6.44 -16.96 -2.42
C ASP A 137 -5.11 -16.20 -2.27
N GLU A 138 -5.14 -14.86 -2.41
CA GLU A 138 -3.97 -14.01 -2.17
C GLU A 138 -3.56 -14.07 -0.69
N SER A 139 -4.51 -13.99 0.24
CA SER A 139 -4.24 -14.11 1.68
C SER A 139 -3.62 -15.47 2.04
N ILE A 140 -4.19 -16.57 1.53
CA ILE A 140 -3.67 -17.92 1.79
C ILE A 140 -2.26 -18.08 1.19
N ARG A 141 -2.01 -17.53 0.00
CA ARG A 141 -0.66 -17.50 -0.57
C ARG A 141 0.31 -16.78 0.36
N THR A 142 -0.05 -15.59 0.87
CA THR A 142 0.78 -14.83 1.81
C THR A 142 1.08 -15.64 3.07
N ASP A 143 0.09 -16.31 3.65
CA ASP A 143 0.27 -17.17 4.83
C ASP A 143 1.22 -18.34 4.57
N LEU A 144 1.09 -18.99 3.42
CA LEU A 144 1.99 -20.07 3.00
C LEU A 144 3.42 -19.58 2.75
N LEU A 145 3.59 -18.38 2.19
CA LEU A 145 4.91 -17.76 2.01
C LEU A 145 5.56 -17.48 3.37
N MET A 146 4.82 -16.91 4.33
CA MET A 146 5.33 -16.69 5.68
C MET A 146 5.79 -18.00 6.34
N GLN A 147 5.02 -19.07 6.22
CA GLN A 147 5.39 -20.39 6.75
C GLN A 147 6.66 -20.94 6.08
N LYS A 148 6.78 -20.82 4.76
CA LYS A 148 7.96 -21.27 4.00
C LYS A 148 9.20 -20.45 4.33
N VAL A 149 9.06 -19.13 4.47
CA VAL A 149 10.15 -18.25 4.91
C VAL A 149 10.60 -18.63 6.31
N ALA A 150 9.68 -18.81 7.26
CA ALA A 150 10.02 -19.24 8.61
C ALA A 150 10.75 -20.60 8.61
N ALA A 151 10.24 -21.57 7.85
CA ALA A 151 10.85 -22.90 7.73
C ALA A 151 12.27 -22.83 7.14
N HIS A 152 12.52 -21.97 6.15
CA HIS A 152 13.87 -21.75 5.60
C HIS A 152 14.88 -21.32 6.67
N TYR A 153 14.45 -20.47 7.61
CA TYR A 153 15.28 -20.01 8.73
C TYR A 153 15.26 -20.94 9.95
N GLY A 154 14.60 -22.10 9.87
CA GLY A 154 14.43 -23.01 11.00
C GLY A 154 13.58 -22.43 12.13
N ALA A 155 12.73 -21.45 11.84
CA ALA A 155 11.87 -20.79 12.81
C ALA A 155 10.52 -21.53 12.93
N ASP A 156 10.22 -22.04 14.12
CA ASP A 156 8.91 -22.61 14.43
C ASP A 156 7.92 -21.50 14.79
N VAL A 157 7.01 -21.18 13.88
CA VAL A 157 6.00 -20.12 14.05
C VAL A 157 5.00 -20.40 15.20
N GLN A 158 4.95 -21.62 15.73
CA GLN A 158 4.15 -21.95 16.91
C GLN A 158 4.83 -21.54 18.22
N THR A 159 6.10 -21.14 18.17
CA THR A 159 6.88 -20.71 19.34
C THR A 159 7.10 -19.19 19.35
N PRO A 160 7.17 -18.54 20.52
CA PRO A 160 7.53 -17.12 20.61
C PRO A 160 8.86 -16.78 19.95
N GLU A 161 9.85 -17.68 20.03
CA GLU A 161 11.17 -17.52 19.46
C GLU A 161 11.12 -17.54 17.93
N GLY A 162 10.40 -18.49 17.33
CA GLY A 162 10.23 -18.56 15.88
C GLY A 162 9.41 -17.40 15.33
N GLN A 163 8.37 -16.95 16.05
CA GLN A 163 7.66 -15.71 15.70
C GLN A 163 8.59 -14.50 15.71
N THR A 164 9.44 -14.37 16.74
CA THR A 164 10.42 -13.28 16.82
C THR A 164 11.42 -13.34 15.68
N ALA A 165 11.88 -14.54 15.31
CA ALA A 165 12.79 -14.75 14.18
C ALA A 165 12.14 -14.34 12.85
N LEU A 166 10.89 -14.78 12.58
CA LEU A 166 10.16 -14.39 11.37
C LEU A 166 9.95 -12.87 11.32
N ILE A 167 9.51 -12.25 12.41
CA ILE A 167 9.33 -10.79 12.48
C ILE A 167 10.66 -10.06 12.22
N LYS A 168 11.78 -10.60 12.71
CA LYS A 168 13.10 -10.02 12.42
C LYS A 168 13.43 -10.08 10.92
N VAL A 169 13.19 -11.23 10.27
CA VAL A 169 13.40 -11.39 8.82
C VAL A 169 12.56 -10.40 8.02
N LEU A 170 11.27 -10.27 8.36
CA LEU A 170 10.38 -9.34 7.67
C LEU A 170 10.78 -7.87 7.90
N ARG A 171 11.23 -7.50 9.11
CA ARG A 171 11.78 -6.16 9.38
C ARG A 171 13.02 -5.87 8.56
N ASP A 172 13.96 -6.81 8.52
CA ASP A 172 15.20 -6.64 7.77
C ASP A 172 14.89 -6.51 6.28
N THR A 173 13.97 -7.31 5.75
CA THR A 173 13.47 -7.20 4.37
C THR A 173 12.82 -5.83 4.13
N SER A 174 11.91 -5.42 5.00
CA SER A 174 11.23 -4.12 4.91
C SER A 174 12.18 -2.92 5.00
N LYS A 175 13.36 -3.05 5.62
CA LYS A 175 14.39 -2.00 5.66
C LYS A 175 15.22 -1.92 4.38
N LYS A 176 15.36 -3.04 3.66
CA LYS A 176 15.99 -3.07 2.34
C LYS A 176 15.07 -2.46 1.28
N LEU A 177 13.77 -2.68 1.42
CA LEU A 177 12.76 -2.15 0.52
C LEU A 177 12.59 -0.64 0.74
N ASN A 178 12.78 0.13 -0.34
CA ASN A 178 12.49 1.56 -0.35
C ASN A 178 10.97 1.78 -0.36
N ILE A 179 10.33 1.67 0.80
CA ILE A 179 8.87 1.80 0.95
C ILE A 179 8.50 3.25 1.20
N ASP A 180 7.78 3.84 0.24
CA ASP A 180 7.17 5.17 0.35
C ASP A 180 5.64 5.01 0.30
N VAL A 181 4.94 5.61 1.26
CA VAL A 181 3.48 5.50 1.35
C VAL A 181 2.90 6.90 1.25
N ASN A 182 1.84 7.04 0.46
CA ASN A 182 1.18 8.32 0.28
C ASN A 182 0.70 8.83 1.65
N PRO A 183 1.11 10.05 2.08
CA PRO A 183 0.87 10.54 3.44
C PRO A 183 -0.58 10.49 3.92
N ARG A 184 -1.55 10.48 3.00
CA ARG A 184 -2.99 10.31 3.32
C ARG A 184 -3.31 8.98 4.02
N TYR A 185 -2.47 7.95 3.85
CA TYR A 185 -2.66 6.63 4.44
C TYR A 185 -1.76 6.41 5.66
N GLY A 186 -0.78 7.28 5.89
CA GLY A 186 0.19 7.15 6.98
C GLY A 186 1.62 7.10 6.48
N LYS A 187 2.52 6.76 7.42
CA LYS A 187 3.94 6.57 7.14
C LYS A 187 4.32 5.14 7.48
N TRP A 188 4.93 4.42 6.55
CA TRP A 188 5.42 3.07 6.83
C TRP A 188 6.52 3.08 7.89
N ASN A 189 6.41 2.17 8.85
CA ASN A 189 7.37 1.94 9.91
C ASN A 189 7.92 0.52 9.79
N SER A 190 9.12 0.38 9.21
CA SER A 190 9.75 -0.91 8.97
C SER A 190 10.08 -1.68 10.25
N ASP A 191 10.15 -1.03 11.41
CA ASP A 191 10.36 -1.71 12.70
C ASP A 191 9.08 -2.26 13.31
N LYS A 192 7.92 -1.69 12.94
CA LYS A 192 6.61 -2.19 13.38
C LYS A 192 5.93 -3.07 12.33
N LEU A 193 6.40 -3.01 11.08
CA LEU A 193 5.73 -3.62 9.92
C LEU A 193 4.28 -3.11 9.78
N ASP A 194 4.09 -1.82 10.07
CA ASP A 194 2.79 -1.14 10.11
C ASP A 194 2.93 0.31 9.64
N LEU A 195 1.80 0.93 9.33
CA LEU A 195 1.69 2.36 9.09
C LEU A 195 1.58 3.08 10.44
N ASP A 196 2.47 4.03 10.75
CA ASP A 196 2.25 4.92 11.88
C ASP A 196 0.99 5.77 11.65
N ALA A 197 0.24 6.04 12.73
CA ALA A 197 -0.96 6.86 12.66
C ALA A 197 -0.66 8.24 12.04
N THR A 198 -1.54 8.70 11.15
CA THR A 198 -1.48 10.06 10.62
C THR A 198 -1.79 11.03 11.77
N LYS A 199 -0.85 11.89 12.15
CA LYS A 199 -1.20 13.08 12.91
C LYS A 199 -2.06 13.94 11.97
N ASP A 200 -3.33 14.12 12.28
CA ASP A 200 -4.17 15.10 11.60
C ASP A 200 -3.97 16.48 12.27
N PRO A 201 -3.10 17.37 11.73
CA PRO A 201 -2.87 18.68 12.34
C PRO A 201 -4.14 19.53 12.44
N TRP A 202 -5.12 19.33 11.54
CA TRP A 202 -6.36 20.09 11.52
C TRP A 202 -7.29 19.79 12.71
N LEU A 203 -7.28 18.55 13.25
CA LEU A 203 -8.02 18.20 14.46
C LEU A 203 -7.45 18.90 15.70
N THR A 204 -6.14 19.17 15.69
CA THR A 204 -5.47 19.93 16.76
C THR A 204 -5.82 21.43 16.68
N GLU A 205 -6.02 21.94 15.46
CA GLU A 205 -6.36 23.35 15.20
C GLU A 205 -7.82 23.68 15.54
N VAL A 206 -8.78 22.82 15.17
CA VAL A 206 -10.21 23.00 15.48
C VAL A 206 -10.46 22.92 16.99
N SER A 207 -9.84 21.94 17.66
CA SER A 207 -9.94 21.80 19.12
C SER A 207 -9.32 22.98 19.85
N ARG A 208 -8.23 23.57 19.32
CA ARG A 208 -7.60 24.76 19.88
C ARG A 208 -8.44 26.03 19.67
N ARG A 209 -9.09 26.19 18.52
CA ARG A 209 -10.00 27.32 18.24
C ARG A 209 -11.29 27.26 19.05
N ALA A 210 -11.84 26.06 19.27
CA ALA A 210 -13.03 25.86 20.11
C ALA A 210 -12.77 26.11 21.59
N ALA A 211 -11.53 25.90 22.07
CA ALA A 211 -11.13 26.20 23.45
C ALA A 211 -10.78 27.69 23.70
N GLN A 212 -10.74 28.51 22.65
CA GLN A 212 -10.40 29.93 22.69
C GLN A 212 -11.58 30.86 22.39
N ALA A 213 -12.78 30.30 22.16
CA ALA A 213 -14.04 31.00 21.97
C ALA A 213 -14.94 30.77 23.20
#